data_AF-A0A3S3PMW2-F1
#
_entry.id   AF-A0A3S3PMW2-F1
#
_cell.length_a   1.000
_cell.length_b   1.000
_cell.length_c   1.000
_cell.angle_alpha   90.00
_cell.angle_beta   90.00
_cell.angle_gamma   90.00
#
_symmetry.space_group_name_H-M   'P 1'
#
loop_
_entity.id
_entity.type
_entity.pdbx_description
1 polymer ?
#
loop_
_entity_poly.entity_id
_entity_poly.type
_entity_poly.pdbx_seq_one_letter_code
_entity_poly.pdbx_strand_id
1 'polypeptide(L)'
;MALIQEKEDALDAKQVASGKELYPTGDDLDLDDLYIKYKKLQKQLEFLEVQEEYIKDEQKNLKKEYLHAQEEVKRIQSVPLVIGQFLEAVDANTGIVGSTTGSNYYVRILSTIDRELLKPSASVALHKHSNALVDVLPPEADSSIAMLRPDEKPDFAFAIAKLKKQLSPLFAQLN
;
A
#
# COMPACT_ATOMS: atom_id res chain seq x y z
N MET A 1 -9.45 -8.87 -13.85
CA MET A 1 -9.27 -7.99 -15.02
C MET A 1 -10.14 -8.41 -16.21
N ALA A 2 -10.20 -9.69 -16.61
CA ALA A 2 -11.05 -10.13 -17.73
C ALA A 2 -12.58 -9.91 -17.54
N LEU A 3 -13.09 -10.03 -16.31
CA LEU A 3 -14.52 -9.81 -15.98
C LEU A 3 -14.99 -8.36 -16.06
N ILE A 4 -14.06 -7.40 -16.09
CA ILE A 4 -14.38 -5.97 -16.23
C ILE A 4 -14.48 -5.63 -17.72
N GLN A 5 -13.59 -6.20 -18.54
CA GLN A 5 -13.59 -6.04 -19.99
C GLN A 5 -14.90 -6.52 -20.63
N GLU A 6 -15.39 -7.71 -20.25
CA GLU A 6 -16.66 -8.24 -20.77
C GLU A 6 -17.88 -7.38 -20.37
N LYS A 7 -17.79 -6.63 -19.26
CA LYS A 7 -18.87 -5.73 -18.83
C LYS A 7 -18.84 -4.39 -19.55
N GLU A 8 -17.67 -3.90 -19.97
CA GLU A 8 -17.53 -2.70 -20.79
C GLU A 8 -18.05 -2.95 -22.22
N ASP A 9 -17.68 -4.08 -22.84
CA ASP A 9 -18.15 -4.43 -24.20
C ASP A 9 -19.67 -4.66 -24.27
N ALA A 10 -20.28 -5.15 -23.17
CA ALA A 10 -21.72 -5.34 -23.08
C ALA A 10 -22.50 -4.03 -22.84
N LEU A 11 -21.86 -3.00 -22.29
CA LEU A 11 -22.43 -1.66 -22.14
C LEU A 11 -22.44 -0.91 -23.47
N ASP A 12 -21.38 -1.03 -24.25
CA ASP A 12 -21.28 -0.43 -25.59
C ASP A 12 -22.27 -1.07 -26.57
N ALA A 13 -22.43 -2.40 -26.53
CA ALA A 13 -23.41 -3.11 -27.36
C ALA A 13 -24.87 -2.71 -27.04
N LYS A 14 -25.16 -2.36 -25.77
CA LYS A 14 -26.48 -1.90 -25.35
C LYS A 14 -26.76 -0.44 -25.73
N GLN A 15 -25.71 0.38 -25.82
CA GLN A 15 -25.83 1.76 -26.33
C GLN A 15 -26.03 1.81 -27.85
N VAL A 16 -25.40 0.93 -28.61
CA VAL A 16 -25.58 0.88 -30.08
C VAL A 16 -26.99 0.38 -30.47
N ALA A 17 -27.58 -0.53 -29.70
CA ALA A 17 -28.95 -1.02 -29.93
C ALA A 17 -30.04 0.04 -29.62
N SER A 18 -29.73 1.02 -28.77
CA SER A 18 -30.62 2.16 -28.47
C SER A 18 -30.56 3.28 -29.52
N GLY A 19 -29.68 3.17 -30.51
CA GLY A 19 -29.44 4.21 -31.51
C GLY A 19 -30.36 4.18 -32.74
N LYS A 20 -31.39 3.34 -32.76
CA LYS A 20 -32.30 3.23 -33.91
C LYS A 20 -33.63 3.96 -33.64
N GLU A 21 -33.78 5.06 -34.37
CA GLU A 21 -34.94 5.92 -34.59
C GLU A 21 -35.30 6.93 -33.49
N LEU A 22 -34.91 8.19 -33.70
CA LEU A 22 -35.72 9.37 -33.37
C LEU A 22 -35.17 10.63 -34.07
N TYR A 23 -35.00 10.57 -35.39
CA TYR A 23 -35.00 11.80 -36.18
C TYR A 23 -36.46 12.08 -36.55
N PRO A 24 -37.08 13.16 -36.03
CA PRO A 24 -38.41 13.51 -36.46
C PRO A 24 -38.31 13.91 -37.93
N THR A 25 -38.99 13.14 -38.79
CA THR A 25 -39.30 13.54 -40.15
C THR A 25 -39.99 14.89 -40.10
N GLY A 26 -39.44 15.86 -40.82
CA GLY A 26 -39.91 17.23 -40.85
C GLY A 26 -41.38 17.30 -41.23
N ASP A 27 -42.16 17.98 -40.39
CA ASP A 27 -43.04 19.09 -40.81
C ASP A 27 -43.89 19.69 -39.66
N ASP A 28 -43.78 19.21 -38.41
CA ASP A 28 -44.50 19.79 -37.25
C ASP A 28 -43.61 20.05 -36.03
N LEU A 29 -42.49 20.76 -36.20
CA LEU A 29 -41.76 21.34 -35.08
C LEU A 29 -41.71 22.84 -35.26
N ASP A 30 -42.45 23.57 -34.42
CA ASP A 30 -42.42 25.03 -34.36
C ASP A 30 -40.95 25.48 -34.32
N LEU A 31 -40.55 26.27 -35.33
CA LEU A 31 -39.17 26.74 -35.51
C LEU A 31 -38.67 27.48 -34.27
N ASP A 32 -39.60 28.13 -33.56
CA ASP A 32 -39.39 28.81 -32.29
C ASP A 32 -39.03 27.83 -31.15
N ASP A 33 -39.64 26.65 -31.09
CA ASP A 33 -39.33 25.62 -30.08
C ASP A 33 -37.94 25.02 -30.30
N LEU A 34 -37.54 24.80 -31.55
CA LEU A 34 -36.20 24.30 -31.89
C LEU A 34 -35.13 25.35 -31.55
N TYR A 35 -35.39 26.62 -31.84
CA TYR A 35 -34.49 27.72 -31.49
C TYR A 35 -34.34 27.88 -29.97
N ILE A 36 -35.43 27.77 -29.20
CA ILE A 36 -35.40 27.79 -27.73
C ILE A 36 -34.59 26.61 -27.18
N LYS A 37 -34.76 25.41 -27.75
CA LYS A 37 -34.00 24.22 -27.36
C LYS A 37 -32.51 24.39 -27.64
N TYR A 38 -32.15 24.92 -28.80
CA TYR A 38 -30.77 25.24 -29.16
C TYR A 38 -30.16 26.24 -28.18
N LYS A 39 -30.86 27.33 -27.86
CA LYS A 39 -30.39 28.33 -26.90
C LYS A 39 -30.22 27.79 -25.48
N LYS A 40 -31.11 26.89 -25.04
CA LYS A 40 -30.97 26.18 -23.75
C LYS A 40 -29.74 25.29 -23.73
N LEU A 41 -29.50 24.52 -24.80
CA LEU A 41 -28.32 23.65 -24.92
C LEU A 41 -27.03 24.46 -24.96
N GLN A 42 -27.02 25.58 -25.68
CA GLN A 42 -25.86 26.48 -25.75
C GLN A 42 -25.50 27.02 -24.36
N LYS A 43 -26.51 27.45 -23.58
CA LYS A 43 -26.31 27.92 -22.20
C LYS A 43 -25.84 26.80 -21.26
N GLN A 44 -26.35 25.57 -21.45
CA GLN A 44 -25.90 24.41 -20.67
C GLN A 44 -24.44 24.06 -20.98
N LEU A 45 -24.02 24.17 -22.24
CA LEU A 45 -22.64 23.91 -22.65
C LEU A 45 -21.69 24.93 -22.03
N GLU A 46 -22.02 26.22 -22.09
CA GLU A 46 -21.26 27.28 -21.41
C GLU A 46 -21.18 27.05 -19.89
N PHE A 47 -22.27 26.62 -19.25
CA PHE A 47 -22.27 26.28 -17.82
C PHE A 47 -21.37 25.08 -17.51
N LEU A 48 -21.42 24.03 -18.33
CA LEU A 48 -20.57 22.85 -18.17
C LEU A 48 -19.09 23.18 -18.37
N GLU A 49 -18.76 24.06 -19.30
CA GLU A 49 -17.38 24.52 -19.53
C GLU A 49 -16.80 25.20 -18.29
N VAL A 50 -17.57 26.09 -17.65
CA VAL A 50 -17.17 26.73 -16.38
C VAL A 50 -17.03 25.71 -15.26
N GLN A 51 -17.93 24.72 -15.16
CA GLN A 51 -17.81 23.65 -14.17
C GLN A 51 -16.58 22.78 -14.40
N GLU A 52 -16.24 22.49 -15.65
CA GLU A 52 -15.06 21.70 -16.00
C GLU A 52 -13.79 22.44 -15.58
N GLU A 53 -13.70 23.75 -15.87
CA GLU A 53 -12.58 24.59 -15.43
C GLU A 53 -12.48 24.62 -13.89
N TYR A 54 -13.60 24.83 -13.20
CA TYR A 54 -13.65 24.83 -11.74
C TYR A 54 -13.16 23.50 -11.14
N ILE A 55 -13.64 22.37 -11.66
CA ILE A 55 -13.22 21.05 -11.18
C ILE A 55 -11.74 20.82 -11.46
N LYS A 56 -11.21 21.24 -12.62
CA LYS A 56 -9.77 21.12 -12.94
C LYS A 56 -8.92 21.92 -11.95
N ASP A 57 -9.36 23.10 -11.57
CA ASP A 57 -8.61 23.93 -10.62
C ASP A 57 -8.73 23.42 -9.18
N GLU A 58 -9.90 22.95 -8.76
CA GLU A 58 -10.08 22.23 -7.49
C GLU A 58 -9.18 20.98 -7.42
N GLN A 59 -9.13 20.17 -8.48
CA GLN A 59 -8.23 19.01 -8.54
C GLN A 59 -6.76 19.39 -8.37
N LYS A 60 -6.32 20.50 -8.99
CA LYS A 60 -4.95 21.01 -8.81
C LYS A 60 -4.74 21.49 -7.38
N ASN A 61 -5.70 22.20 -6.79
CA ASN A 61 -5.59 22.68 -5.41
C ASN A 61 -5.49 21.52 -4.42
N LEU A 62 -6.39 20.54 -4.55
CA LEU A 62 -6.42 19.36 -3.71
C LEU A 62 -5.13 18.54 -3.83
N LYS A 63 -4.56 18.45 -5.05
CA LYS A 63 -3.27 17.80 -5.26
C LYS A 63 -2.11 18.53 -4.57
N LYS A 64 -2.13 19.87 -4.54
CA LYS A 64 -1.13 20.66 -3.80
C LYS A 64 -1.26 20.45 -2.29
N GLU A 65 -2.48 20.50 -1.77
CA GLU A 65 -2.75 20.24 -0.36
C GLU A 65 -2.35 18.82 0.04
N TYR A 66 -2.61 17.83 -0.82
CA TYR A 66 -2.16 16.45 -0.62
C TYR A 66 -0.64 16.34 -0.52
N LEU A 67 0.10 17.01 -1.41
CA LEU A 67 1.57 17.02 -1.35
C LEU A 67 2.08 17.68 -0.06
N HIS A 68 1.48 18.79 0.34
CA HIS A 68 1.81 19.46 1.59
C HIS A 68 1.57 18.56 2.81
N ALA A 69 0.40 17.91 2.87
CA ALA A 69 0.06 16.91 3.88
C ALA A 69 1.06 15.74 3.90
N GLN A 70 1.51 15.28 2.73
CA GLN A 70 2.48 14.20 2.63
C GLN A 70 3.87 14.63 3.16
N GLU A 71 4.29 15.87 2.91
CA GLU A 71 5.53 16.42 3.47
C GLU A 71 5.46 16.55 5.00
N GLU A 72 4.30 16.91 5.53
CA GLU A 72 4.05 16.96 6.97
C GLU A 72 4.18 15.59 7.64
N VAL A 73 3.63 14.55 7.01
CA VAL A 73 3.79 13.17 7.49
C VAL A 73 5.26 12.75 7.48
N LYS A 74 6.02 13.07 6.42
CA LYS A 74 7.47 12.77 6.36
C LYS A 74 8.26 13.48 7.45
N ARG A 75 7.85 14.69 7.87
CA ARG A 75 8.48 15.38 9.01
C ARG A 75 8.27 14.64 10.33
N ILE A 76 7.14 13.96 10.52
CA ILE A 76 6.90 13.15 11.72
C ILE A 76 7.79 11.90 11.73
N GLN A 77 8.10 11.34 10.56
CA GLN A 77 8.94 10.15 10.42
C GLN A 77 10.43 10.40 10.77
N SER A 78 10.92 11.65 10.69
CA SER A 78 12.34 11.96 10.92
C SER A 78 12.69 12.29 12.38
N VAL A 79 11.69 12.43 13.26
CA VAL A 79 11.86 12.64 14.71
C VAL A 79 12.33 11.32 15.35
N PRO A 80 13.13 11.31 16.44
CA PRO A 80 13.64 10.08 17.04
C PRO A 80 12.58 8.98 17.23
N LEU A 81 12.82 7.86 16.57
CA LEU A 81 11.97 6.67 16.58
C LEU A 81 12.49 5.68 17.63
N VAL A 82 11.56 4.92 18.21
CA VAL A 82 11.81 3.81 19.12
C VAL A 82 11.39 2.53 18.43
N ILE A 83 12.23 1.50 18.49
CA ILE A 83 11.92 0.21 17.89
C ILE A 83 10.96 -0.56 18.83
N GLY A 84 9.95 -1.18 18.25
CA GLY A 84 9.03 -2.09 18.90
C GLY A 84 8.68 -3.28 18.02
N GLN A 85 7.86 -4.18 18.55
CA GLN A 85 7.32 -5.32 17.83
C GLN A 85 5.81 -5.19 17.69
N PHE A 86 5.29 -5.48 16.50
CA PHE A 86 3.85 -5.55 16.29
C PHE A 86 3.30 -6.86 16.86
N LEU A 87 2.23 -6.81 17.65
CA LEU A 87 1.60 -8.00 18.21
C LEU A 87 0.35 -8.38 17.42
N GLU A 88 -0.66 -7.51 17.46
CA GLU A 88 -1.99 -7.81 16.89
C GLU A 88 -2.68 -6.53 16.40
N ALA A 89 -3.43 -6.63 15.30
CA ALA A 89 -4.34 -5.58 14.85
C ALA A 89 -5.70 -5.75 15.54
N VAL A 90 -6.17 -4.72 16.25
CA VAL A 90 -7.49 -4.75 16.91
C VAL A 90 -8.57 -4.22 15.98
N ASP A 91 -8.25 -3.17 15.23
CA ASP A 91 -9.17 -2.49 14.32
C ASP A 91 -8.44 -2.07 13.03
N ALA A 92 -9.18 -1.49 12.09
CA ALA A 92 -8.60 -0.83 10.94
C ALA A 92 -7.51 0.16 11.38
N ASN A 93 -7.77 1.11 12.27
CA ASN A 93 -6.80 2.18 12.50
C ASN A 93 -5.91 1.95 13.73
N THR A 94 -6.06 0.81 14.41
CA THR A 94 -5.47 0.62 15.73
C THR A 94 -4.94 -0.79 15.92
N GLY A 95 -3.80 -0.89 16.61
CA GLY A 95 -3.14 -2.15 16.91
C GLY A 95 -2.42 -2.11 18.25
N ILE A 96 -1.99 -3.29 18.69
CA ILE A 96 -1.20 -3.48 19.89
C ILE A 96 0.26 -3.65 19.47
N VAL A 97 1.13 -2.87 20.09
CA VAL A 97 2.59 -2.94 19.89
C VAL A 97 3.28 -3.23 21.22
N GLY A 98 4.28 -4.09 21.18
CA GLY A 98 5.22 -4.30 22.28
C GLY A 98 6.40 -3.35 22.12
N SER A 99 6.60 -2.45 23.09
CA SER A 99 7.82 -1.66 23.13
C SER A 99 8.99 -2.53 23.58
N THR A 100 10.20 -2.18 23.14
CA THR A 100 11.46 -2.76 23.66
C THR A 100 11.65 -2.57 25.17
N THR A 101 10.85 -1.71 25.79
CA THR A 101 10.77 -1.54 27.26
C THR A 101 9.93 -2.61 27.98
N GLY A 102 9.36 -3.58 27.26
CA GLY A 102 8.58 -4.68 27.83
C GLY A 102 7.12 -4.36 28.14
N SER A 103 6.67 -3.14 27.85
CA SER A 103 5.26 -2.73 28.00
C SER A 103 4.53 -2.78 26.66
N ASN A 104 3.25 -3.18 26.71
CA ASN A 104 2.36 -3.20 25.56
C ASN A 104 1.56 -1.90 25.49
N TYR A 105 1.47 -1.31 24.30
CA TYR A 105 0.72 -0.08 24.05
C TYR A 105 -0.39 -0.32 23.02
N TYR A 106 -1.54 0.30 23.27
CA TYR A 106 -2.61 0.43 22.29
C TYR A 106 -2.38 1.70 21.48
N VAL A 107 -2.05 1.55 20.20
CA VAL A 107 -1.50 2.63 19.38
C VAL A 107 -2.21 2.75 18.04
N ARG A 108 -2.33 4.00 17.58
CA ARG A 108 -2.87 4.29 16.26
C ARG A 108 -1.84 3.99 15.18
N ILE A 109 -2.30 3.32 14.12
CA ILE A 109 -1.54 2.99 12.93
C ILE A 109 -1.64 4.17 11.95
N LEU A 110 -0.50 4.64 11.42
CA LEU A 110 -0.52 5.64 10.35
C LEU A 110 -1.11 5.06 9.06
N SER A 111 -1.90 5.87 8.35
CA SER A 111 -2.59 5.48 7.11
C SER A 111 -1.64 5.28 5.91
N THR A 112 -0.38 5.67 6.04
CA THR A 112 0.66 5.48 5.01
C THR A 112 1.19 4.05 4.94
N ILE A 113 0.84 3.21 5.90
CA ILE A 113 1.40 1.86 6.06
C ILE A 113 0.42 0.84 5.51
N ASP A 114 0.95 -0.09 4.73
CA ASP A 114 0.18 -1.22 4.20
C ASP A 114 0.00 -2.31 5.27
N ARG A 115 -1.25 -2.74 5.43
CA ARG A 115 -1.64 -3.76 6.42
C ARG A 115 -1.03 -5.13 6.15
N GLU A 116 -0.75 -5.43 4.88
CA GLU A 116 -0.21 -6.72 4.47
C GLU A 116 1.23 -6.93 4.98
N LEU A 117 1.94 -5.84 5.26
CA LEU A 117 3.28 -5.86 5.84
C LEU A 117 3.26 -6.04 7.36
N LEU A 118 2.11 -5.75 8.01
CA LEU A 118 1.93 -5.90 9.45
C LEU A 118 1.65 -7.36 9.81
N LYS A 119 2.72 -8.16 9.83
CA LYS A 119 2.69 -9.51 10.39
C LYS A 119 2.89 -9.45 11.91
N PRO A 120 2.29 -10.38 12.68
CA PRO A 120 2.66 -10.58 14.07
C PRO A 120 4.18 -10.76 14.19
N SER A 121 4.77 -10.12 15.19
CA SER A 121 6.21 -10.08 15.44
C SER A 121 7.04 -9.33 14.40
N ALA A 122 6.42 -8.56 13.49
CA ALA A 122 7.16 -7.64 12.63
C ALA A 122 7.83 -6.54 13.46
N SER A 123 9.03 -6.12 13.05
CA SER A 123 9.71 -4.98 13.64
C SER A 123 9.04 -3.70 13.16
N VAL A 124 8.66 -2.83 14.09
CA VAL A 124 7.94 -1.59 13.80
C VAL A 124 8.61 -0.39 14.46
N ALA A 125 8.56 0.74 13.77
CA ALA A 125 9.01 2.01 14.27
C ALA A 125 7.87 2.73 14.98
N LEU A 126 8.09 3.05 16.25
CA LEU A 126 7.20 3.81 17.10
C LEU A 126 7.74 5.23 17.29
N HIS A 127 6.86 6.21 17.39
CA HIS A 127 7.28 7.55 17.77
C HIS A 127 7.58 7.65 19.28
N LYS A 128 8.70 8.27 19.69
CA LYS A 128 9.18 8.27 21.08
C LYS A 128 8.19 8.77 22.14
N HIS A 129 7.34 9.73 21.83
CA HIS A 129 6.44 10.36 22.82
C HIS A 129 4.99 9.87 22.74
N SER A 130 4.51 9.57 21.53
CA SER A 130 3.12 9.18 21.30
C SER A 130 2.95 7.67 21.13
N ASN A 131 4.04 6.93 20.95
CA ASN A 131 4.06 5.50 20.63
C ASN A 131 3.25 5.14 19.38
N ALA A 132 2.88 6.11 18.54
CA ALA A 132 2.16 5.84 17.30
C ALA A 132 3.02 5.00 16.36
N LEU A 133 2.39 4.09 15.61
CA LEU A 133 3.07 3.23 14.65
C LEU A 133 3.32 4.04 13.37
N VAL A 134 4.60 4.28 13.06
CA VAL A 134 5.06 5.20 12.01
C VAL A 134 5.49 4.48 10.74
N ASP A 135 6.22 3.37 10.89
CA ASP A 135 6.71 2.57 9.77
C ASP A 135 6.98 1.12 10.19
N VAL A 136 7.05 0.21 9.22
CA VAL A 136 7.46 -1.18 9.43
C VAL A 136 8.91 -1.32 8.98
N LEU A 137 9.77 -1.76 9.89
CA LEU A 137 11.15 -2.05 9.56
C LEU A 137 11.22 -3.45 8.93
N PRO A 138 12.13 -3.67 7.95
CA PRO A 138 12.41 -5.01 7.49
C PRO A 138 12.74 -5.90 8.70
N PRO A 139 12.30 -7.17 8.70
CA PRO A 139 12.50 -8.05 9.85
C PRO A 139 13.98 -8.03 10.19
N GLU A 140 14.29 -7.60 11.42
CA GLU A 140 15.65 -7.63 11.94
C GLU A 140 16.12 -9.07 11.90
N ALA A 141 16.86 -9.43 10.86
CA ALA A 141 17.80 -10.51 10.95
C ALA A 141 18.84 -10.02 11.95
N ASP A 142 18.76 -10.52 13.19
CA ASP A 142 19.78 -10.31 14.19
C ASP A 142 21.15 -10.48 13.52
N SER A 143 21.99 -9.44 13.57
CA SER A 143 23.34 -9.47 13.01
C SER A 143 24.20 -10.60 13.61
N SER A 144 23.79 -11.17 14.75
CA SER A 144 24.41 -12.36 15.34
C SER A 144 24.09 -13.66 14.60
N ILE A 145 22.99 -13.70 13.82
CA ILE A 145 22.57 -14.83 13.00
C ILE A 145 22.86 -14.48 11.54
N ALA A 146 24.14 -14.33 11.21
CA ALA A 146 24.57 -14.55 9.84
C ALA A 146 24.28 -16.03 9.54
N MET A 147 23.18 -16.31 8.84
CA MET A 147 22.94 -17.63 8.26
C MET A 147 24.23 -18.02 7.54
N LEU A 148 24.86 -19.12 7.97
CA LEU A 148 26.03 -19.65 7.25
C LEU A 148 25.63 -19.70 5.79
N ARG A 149 26.36 -18.93 5.00
CA ARG A 149 26.14 -18.92 3.57
C ARG A 149 26.36 -20.37 3.07
N PRO A 150 25.68 -20.81 2.01
CA PRO A 150 25.78 -22.19 1.52
C PRO A 150 27.19 -22.60 1.07
N ASP A 151 28.13 -21.65 0.96
CA ASP A 151 29.57 -21.83 0.72
C ASP A 151 30.38 -22.12 2.00
N GLU A 152 29.87 -21.82 3.20
CA GLU A 152 30.50 -22.10 4.50
C GLU A 152 30.11 -23.47 5.07
N LYS A 153 29.80 -24.45 4.21
CA LYS A 153 29.60 -25.82 4.68
C LYS A 153 30.91 -26.32 5.33
N PRO A 154 30.94 -26.61 6.64
CA PRO A 154 32.17 -27.09 7.26
C PRO A 154 32.53 -28.47 6.68
N ASP A 155 33.79 -28.64 6.31
CA ASP A 155 34.31 -29.92 5.80
C ASP A 155 34.35 -30.96 6.93
N PHE A 156 33.23 -31.66 7.12
CA PHE A 156 33.08 -32.69 8.15
C PHE A 156 34.12 -33.83 8.01
N ALA A 157 34.60 -34.11 6.79
CA ALA A 157 35.58 -35.17 6.53
C ALA A 157 36.96 -34.89 7.17
N PHE A 158 37.43 -33.63 7.14
CA PHE A 158 38.73 -33.26 7.71
C PHE A 158 38.68 -33.26 9.25
N ALA A 159 37.57 -32.78 9.83
CA ALA A 159 37.38 -32.77 11.28
C ALA A 159 37.35 -34.19 11.86
N ILE A 160 36.63 -35.12 11.21
CA ILE A 160 36.56 -36.53 11.61
C ILE A 160 37.93 -37.21 11.48
N ALA A 161 38.67 -36.96 10.39
CA ALA A 161 40.01 -37.52 10.22
C ALA A 161 41.00 -37.03 11.29
N LYS A 162 40.94 -35.74 11.67
CA LYS A 162 41.76 -35.16 12.74
C LYS A 162 41.44 -35.76 14.10
N LEU A 163 40.16 -35.91 14.43
CA LEU A 163 39.71 -36.58 15.66
C LEU A 163 40.16 -38.04 15.70
N LYS A 164 39.99 -38.78 14.60
CA LYS A 164 40.43 -40.18 14.49
C LYS A 164 41.95 -40.31 14.70
N LYS A 165 42.74 -39.37 14.19
CA LYS A 165 44.20 -39.32 14.42
C LYS A 165 44.54 -39.05 15.89
N GLN A 166 43.82 -38.17 16.58
CA GLN A 166 44.03 -37.87 18.00
C GLN A 166 43.62 -39.02 18.93
N LEU A 167 42.59 -39.79 18.57
CA LEU A 167 42.13 -40.94 19.35
C LEU A 167 42.93 -42.24 19.06
N SER A 168 43.68 -42.30 17.96
CA SER A 168 44.48 -43.48 17.60
C SER A 168 45.47 -43.98 18.67
N PRO A 169 46.25 -43.14 19.39
CA PRO A 169 47.14 -43.63 20.44
C PRO A 169 46.41 -44.19 21.67
N LEU A 170 45.18 -43.71 21.95
CA LEU A 170 44.40 -44.20 23.09
C LEU A 170 43.83 -45.60 22.85
N PHE A 171 43.42 -45.92 21.62
CA PHE A 171 42.98 -47.27 21.27
C PHE A 171 44.12 -48.29 21.21
N ALA A 172 45.35 -47.84 20.90
CA ALA A 172 46.53 -48.71 20.88
C ALA A 172 47.04 -49.10 22.28
N GLN A 173 46.58 -48.43 23.34
CA GLN A 173 46.94 -48.73 24.74
C GLN A 173 45.92 -49.65 25.43
N LEU A 174 44.80 -50.00 24.77
CA LEU A 174 43.72 -50.79 25.35
C LEU A 174 43.71 -52.28 24.92
N ASN A 175 44.70 -52.71 24.12
CA ASN A 175 45.00 -54.10 23.75
C ASN A 175 46.46 -54.41 24.06
#